data_AF-A0A7C1LXQ3-F1
#
_entry.id   AF-A0A7C1LXQ3-F1
#
_cell.length_a   1.000
_cell.length_b   1.000
_cell.length_c   1.000
_cell.angle_alpha   90.00
_cell.angle_beta   90.00
_cell.angle_gamma   90.00
#
_symmetry.space_group_name_H-M   'P 1'
#
loop_
_entity.id
_entity.type
_entity.pdbx_description
1 polymer ?
#
loop_
_entity_poly.entity_id
_entity_poly.type
_entity_poly.pdbx_seq_one_letter_code
_entity_poly.pdbx_strand_id
1 'polypeptide(L)' 'MKEKVEKALKEIRPHLQADGGDVELVDVTPDGVVKVRLTGACAG' A
#
# COMPACT_ATOMS: atom_id res chain seq x y z
N MET A 1 -13.26 -4.88 -5.20
CA MET A 1 -11.86 -5.35 -5.11
C MET A 1 -10.98 -4.34 -4.38
N LYS A 2 -11.05 -3.05 -4.75
CA LYS A 2 -10.36 -1.94 -4.08
C LYS A 2 -10.48 -1.94 -2.54
N GLU A 3 -11.69 -2.05 -1.98
CA GLU A 3 -11.89 -2.06 -0.52
C GLU A 3 -11.16 -3.21 0.20
N LYS A 4 -11.06 -4.38 -0.44
CA LYS A 4 -10.32 -5.53 0.14
C LYS A 4 -8.82 -5.24 0.16
N VAL A 5 -8.31 -4.63 -0.91
CA VAL A 5 -6.91 -4.19 -1.00
C VAL A 5 -6.63 -3.10 0.03
N GLU A 6 -7.50 -2.11 0.17
CA GLU A 6 -7.35 -1.06 1.18
C GLU A 6 -7.36 -1.60 2.61
N LYS A 7 -8.19 -2.59 2.90
CA LYS A 7 -8.20 -3.26 4.21
C LYS A 7 -6.86 -3.96 4.49
N ALA A 8 -6.36 -4.74 3.52
CA ALA A 8 -5.08 -5.42 3.65
C ALA A 8 -3.92 -4.41 3.81
N LEU A 9 -3.93 -3.31 3.05
CA LEU A 9 -2.93 -2.25 3.18
C LEU A 9 -2.98 -1.61 4.58
N LYS A 10 -4.18 -1.36 5.14
CA LYS A 10 -4.32 -0.83 6.50
C LYS A 10 -3.74 -1.77 7.57
N GLU A 11 -3.78 -3.08 7.36
CA GLU A 11 -3.23 -4.05 8.30
C GLU A 11 -1.69 -4.04 8.31
N ILE A 12 -1.04 -3.80 7.16
CA ILE A 12 0.43 -3.78 7.07
C ILE A 12 1.07 -2.41 7.33
N ARG A 13 0.33 -1.31 7.13
CA ARG A 13 0.84 0.06 7.29
C ARG A 13 1.50 0.32 8.65
N PRO A 14 0.98 -0.12 9.80
CA PRO A 14 1.63 0.11 11.09
C PRO A 14 3.06 -0.43 11.14
N HIS A 15 3.32 -1.56 10.47
CA HIS A 15 4.66 -2.14 10.41
C HIS A 15 5.59 -1.31 9.51
N LEU A 16 5.11 -0.94 8.32
CA LEU A 16 5.88 -0.07 7.41
C LEU A 16 6.22 1.28 8.06
N GLN A 17 5.26 1.86 8.78
CA GLN A 17 5.42 3.13 9.49
C GLN A 17 6.39 3.02 10.68
N ALA A 18 6.40 1.89 11.38
CA ALA A 18 7.39 1.63 12.43
C ALA A 18 8.83 1.60 11.88
N ASP A 19 9.00 1.12 10.65
CA ASP A 19 10.27 1.12 9.91
C ASP A 19 10.54 2.46 9.18
N GLY A 20 9.67 3.47 9.37
CA GLY A 20 9.83 4.82 8.80
C GLY A 20 9.37 4.98 7.35
N GLY A 21 8.67 3.99 6.78
CA GLY A 21 8.08 4.04 5.44
C GLY A 21 6.55 4.05 5.44
N ASP A 22 5.94 4.11 4.26
CA ASP A 22 4.49 3.92 4.08
C ASP A 22 4.19 3.48 2.64
N VAL A 23 2.92 3.16 2.38
CA VAL A 23 2.40 2.74 1.08
C VAL A 23 1.03 3.34 0.79
N GLU A 24 0.85 3.86 -0.42
CA GLU A 24 -0.40 4.42 -0.93
C GLU A 24 -0.95 3.58 -2.09
N LEU A 25 -2.25 3.30 -2.08
CA LEU A 25 -2.92 2.65 -3.19
C LEU A 25 -3.16 3.65 -4.32
N VAL A 26 -2.59 3.40 -5.49
CA VAL A 26 -2.75 4.26 -6.67
C VAL A 26 -3.90 3.76 -7.54
N ASP A 27 -3.92 2.46 -7.87
CA ASP A 27 -4.91 1.89 -8.78
C ASP A 27 -5.08 0.38 -8.56
N VAL A 28 -6.23 -0.14 -8.96
CA VAL A 28 -6.49 -1.59 -9.06
C VAL A 28 -7.11 -1.85 -10.42
N THR A 29 -6.36 -2.48 -11.31
CA THR A 29 -6.84 -2.75 -12.67
C THR A 29 -7.91 -3.86 -12.69
N PRO A 30 -8.74 -3.94 -13.74
CA PRO A 30 -9.71 -5.03 -13.90
C PRO A 30 -9.09 -6.44 -13.90
N ASP A 31 -7.83 -6.54 -14.32
CA ASP A 31 -7.04 -7.78 -14.34
C ASP A 31 -6.47 -8.16 -12.97
N GLY A 32 -6.77 -7.38 -11.92
CA GLY A 32 -6.34 -7.61 -10.56
C GLY A 32 -4.93 -7.11 -10.24
N VAL A 33 -4.31 -6.30 -11.11
CA VAL A 33 -3.00 -5.69 -10.85
C VAL A 33 -3.18 -4.49 -9.93
N VAL A 34 -2.49 -4.52 -8.79
CA VAL A 34 -2.53 -3.43 -7.80
C VAL A 34 -1.30 -2.55 -7.99
N LYS A 35 -1.53 -1.27 -8.30
CA LYS A 35 -0.47 -0.25 -8.35
C LYS A 35 -0.43 0.48 -7.03
N VAL A 36 0.76 0.53 -6.44
CA VAL A 36 1.01 1.25 -5.19
C VAL A 36 2.19 2.22 -5.36
N ARG A 37 2.20 3.24 -4.51
CA ARG A 37 3.33 4.16 -4.35
C ARG A 37 3.93 3.95 -2.97
N LEU A 38 5.22 3.65 -2.93
CA LEU A 38 5.99 3.60 -1.69
C LEU A 38 6.40 5.03 -1.30
N THR A 39 6.38 5.32 0.00
CA THR A 39 6.75 6.62 0.56
C THR A 39 7.61 6.44 1.82
N GLY A 40 8.21 7.54 2.30
CA GLY A 40 9.12 7.52 3.45
C GLY A 40 10.39 6.72 3.18
N ALA A 41 10.87 5.98 4.18
CA ALA A 41 12.06 5.11 4.06
C ALA A 41 11.91 3.99 3.01
N CYS A 42 10.67 3.63 2.62
CA CYS A 42 10.42 2.67 1.56
C CYS A 42 10.61 3.23 0.14
N ALA A 43 10.79 4.53 -0.02
CA ALA A 43 11.00 5.19 -1.31
C ALA A 43 12.47 5.45 -1.66
N GLY A 44 13.39 5.02 -0.79
CA GLY A 44 14.84 5.17 -0.93
C GLY A 44 15.47 4.24 -1.95
#